data_AF-A0A183P309-F1
#
_entry.id   AF-A0A183P309-F1
#
_cell.length_a   1.000
_cell.length_b   1.000
_cell.length_c   1.000
_cell.angle_alpha   90.00
_cell.angle_beta   90.00
_cell.angle_gamma   90.00
#
_symmetry.space_group_name_H-M   'P 1'
#
loop_
_entity.id
_entity.type
_entity.pdbx_description
1 polymer ?
#
loop_
_entity_poly.entity_id
_entity_poly.type
_entity_poly.pdbx_seq_one_letter_code
_entity_poly.pdbx_strand_id
1 'polypeptide(L)'
;MLNIDRRLLITRILNDSLSFQDYSSGLLTKTLALDMLTALCLIEGGHVKVLQSFDRLRVVMGEGLRFELLLAAFRYHESLDEESYNLDFAVTCVQFLNIIVHSPENINLRVYLQYELHLLGFDDLLKQIRDRSGSRLKVQIEAYLDNRVDCSLLLEDAEAKEAAVLEQERLEKQLESEMAIARKSEENFKVLGNDGKSVDEVVNLYRLRWLGHVLRMLEHRLPRRAMLTGVRDELNPLPKQTIFIPSLTTDIKMNS
;
A
#
# COMPACT_ATOMS: atom_id res chain seq x y z
N MET A 1 -32.25 -43.36 -23.28
CA MET A 1 -30.97 -44.03 -22.93
C MET A 1 -29.78 -43.15 -23.30
N LEU A 2 -29.75 -41.89 -22.85
CA LEU A 2 -28.65 -40.93 -23.05
C LEU A 2 -28.57 -40.07 -21.78
N ASN A 3 -28.06 -40.66 -20.71
CA ASN A 3 -27.69 -39.94 -19.49
C ASN A 3 -26.27 -40.39 -19.11
N ILE A 4 -25.35 -40.25 -20.06
CA ILE A 4 -23.93 -40.30 -19.76
C ILE A 4 -23.65 -38.99 -19.03
N ASP A 5 -23.59 -39.10 -17.72
CA ASP A 5 -23.40 -38.02 -16.76
C ASP A 5 -22.28 -37.08 -17.24
N ARG A 6 -22.58 -35.81 -17.54
CA ARG A 6 -21.56 -34.82 -17.92
C ARG A 6 -20.45 -34.72 -16.85
N ARG A 7 -20.73 -35.15 -15.62
CA ARG A 7 -19.79 -35.30 -14.50
C ARG A 7 -18.68 -36.33 -14.75
N LEU A 8 -18.96 -37.39 -15.50
CA LEU A 8 -17.98 -38.43 -15.87
C LEU A 8 -17.14 -38.02 -17.07
N LEU A 9 -17.57 -37.05 -17.87
CA LEU A 9 -16.86 -36.65 -19.09
C LEU A 9 -15.54 -35.95 -18.76
N ILE A 10 -15.51 -35.01 -17.80
CA ILE A 10 -14.28 -34.32 -17.40
C ILE A 10 -13.29 -35.32 -16.76
N THR A 11 -13.79 -36.20 -15.88
CA THR A 11 -12.94 -37.23 -15.25
C THR A 11 -12.42 -38.26 -16.27
N ARG A 12 -13.23 -38.67 -17.26
CA ARG A 12 -12.76 -39.52 -18.36
C ARG A 12 -11.78 -38.82 -19.28
N ILE A 13 -12.06 -37.57 -19.69
CA ILE A 13 -11.14 -36.76 -20.49
C ILE A 13 -9.81 -36.62 -19.76
N LEU A 14 -9.82 -36.31 -18.45
CA LEU A 14 -8.61 -36.21 -17.64
C LEU A 14 -7.90 -37.56 -17.47
N ASN A 15 -8.63 -38.65 -17.26
CA ASN A 15 -8.05 -39.99 -17.10
C ASN A 15 -7.39 -40.47 -18.40
N ASP A 16 -8.11 -40.39 -19.53
CA ASP A 16 -7.61 -40.82 -20.83
C ASP A 16 -6.46 -39.89 -21.30
N SER A 17 -6.54 -38.59 -21.00
CA SER A 17 -5.50 -37.62 -21.38
C SER A 17 -4.27 -37.66 -20.47
N LEU A 18 -4.37 -38.01 -19.18
CA LEU A 18 -3.21 -38.02 -18.26
C LEU A 18 -2.58 -39.41 -18.08
N SER A 19 -3.17 -40.45 -18.67
CA SER A 19 -2.59 -41.80 -18.67
C SER A 19 -1.28 -41.85 -19.50
N PHE A 20 -0.23 -42.43 -18.93
CA PHE A 20 1.13 -42.47 -19.50
C PHE A 20 1.31 -43.44 -20.70
N GLN A 21 0.24 -44.05 -21.21
CA GLN A 21 0.36 -45.14 -22.19
C GLN A 21 0.77 -44.69 -23.60
N ASP A 22 0.63 -43.42 -23.95
CA ASP A 22 1.18 -42.86 -25.20
C ASP A 22 1.41 -41.35 -25.07
N TYR A 23 2.65 -40.94 -24.76
CA TYR A 23 2.95 -39.55 -24.47
C TYR A 23 2.77 -38.65 -25.71
N SER A 24 3.16 -39.18 -26.89
CA SER A 24 3.27 -38.42 -28.13
C SER A 24 1.92 -38.24 -28.85
N SER A 25 0.94 -39.13 -28.65
CA SER A 25 -0.35 -39.09 -29.39
C SER A 25 -1.47 -38.30 -28.70
N GLY A 26 -1.22 -37.71 -27.52
CA GLY A 26 -2.27 -37.07 -26.72
C GLY A 26 -2.02 -35.61 -26.31
N LEU A 27 -0.91 -34.98 -26.71
CA LEU A 27 -0.49 -33.70 -26.13
C LEU A 27 -1.40 -32.53 -26.50
N LEU A 28 -1.88 -32.48 -27.74
CA LEU A 28 -2.88 -31.50 -28.16
C LEU A 28 -4.17 -31.63 -27.34
N THR A 29 -4.64 -32.86 -27.11
CA THR A 29 -5.84 -33.12 -26.29
C THR A 29 -5.63 -32.68 -24.85
N LYS A 30 -4.45 -32.97 -24.27
CA LYS A 30 -4.06 -32.51 -22.91
C LYS A 30 -4.09 -30.98 -22.83
N THR A 31 -3.48 -30.29 -23.79
CA THR A 31 -3.45 -28.82 -23.84
C THR A 31 -4.86 -28.24 -23.95
N LEU A 32 -5.66 -28.72 -24.90
CA LEU A 32 -7.04 -28.24 -25.07
C LEU A 32 -7.91 -28.51 -23.84
N ALA A 33 -7.76 -29.66 -23.19
CA ALA A 33 -8.48 -29.98 -21.96
C ALA A 33 -8.13 -29.00 -20.83
N LEU A 34 -6.85 -28.69 -20.65
CA LEU A 34 -6.39 -27.71 -19.66
C LEU A 34 -6.84 -26.29 -19.99
N ASP A 35 -6.83 -25.88 -21.26
CA ASP A 35 -7.36 -24.58 -21.67
C ASP A 35 -8.87 -24.46 -21.36
N MET A 36 -9.63 -25.52 -21.66
CA MET A 36 -11.06 -25.58 -21.32
C MET A 36 -11.30 -25.49 -19.81
N LEU A 37 -10.52 -26.23 -19.00
CA LEU A 37 -10.62 -26.17 -17.55
C LEU A 37 -10.23 -24.80 -17.00
N THR A 38 -9.21 -24.16 -17.59
CA THR A 38 -8.78 -22.80 -17.24
C THR A 38 -9.91 -21.80 -17.50
N ALA A 39 -10.55 -21.87 -18.67
CA ALA A 39 -11.71 -21.03 -18.99
C ALA A 39 -12.88 -21.27 -18.03
N LEU A 40 -13.13 -22.53 -17.65
CA LEU A 40 -14.16 -22.87 -16.66
C LEU A 40 -13.85 -22.32 -15.26
N CYS A 41 -12.59 -22.17 -14.88
CA CYS A 41 -12.24 -21.56 -13.59
C CYS A 41 -12.64 -20.09 -13.49
N LEU A 42 -12.84 -19.40 -14.61
CA LEU A 42 -13.13 -17.96 -14.67
C LEU A 42 -14.62 -17.64 -14.78
N ILE A 43 -15.48 -18.63 -15.01
CA ILE A 43 -16.93 -18.43 -15.04
C ILE A 43 -17.56 -18.63 -13.65
N GLU A 44 -18.73 -18.03 -13.43
CA GLU A 44 -19.45 -18.12 -12.17
C GLU A 44 -19.74 -19.58 -11.77
N GLY A 45 -19.28 -19.97 -10.57
CA GLY A 45 -19.42 -21.34 -10.04
C GLY A 45 -18.63 -22.42 -10.79
N GLY A 46 -17.83 -22.07 -11.80
CA GLY A 46 -17.05 -23.02 -12.57
C GLY A 46 -15.80 -23.50 -11.83
N HIS A 47 -15.12 -22.61 -11.11
CA HIS A 47 -13.95 -22.95 -10.27
C HIS A 47 -14.22 -24.13 -9.32
N VAL A 48 -15.31 -24.07 -8.55
CA VAL A 48 -15.72 -25.12 -7.61
C VAL A 48 -15.93 -26.47 -8.32
N LYS A 49 -16.50 -26.46 -9.53
CA LYS A 49 -16.72 -27.70 -10.32
C LYS A 49 -15.42 -28.29 -10.82
N VAL A 50 -14.44 -27.45 -11.19
CA VAL A 50 -13.10 -27.90 -11.60
C VAL A 50 -12.39 -28.53 -10.40
N LEU A 51 -12.36 -27.86 -9.24
CA LEU A 51 -11.80 -28.40 -8.00
C LEU A 51 -12.39 -29.77 -7.66
N GLN A 52 -13.73 -29.88 -7.62
CA GLN A 52 -14.43 -31.14 -7.35
C GLN A 52 -14.11 -32.24 -8.38
N SER A 53 -13.78 -31.87 -9.61
CA SER A 53 -13.40 -32.84 -10.64
C SER A 53 -12.00 -33.39 -10.39
N PHE A 54 -11.06 -32.55 -9.94
CA PHE A 54 -9.74 -32.99 -9.50
C PHE A 54 -9.81 -33.78 -8.18
N ASP A 55 -10.72 -33.45 -7.27
CA ASP A 55 -10.93 -34.26 -6.05
C ASP A 55 -11.40 -35.69 -6.40
N ARG A 56 -12.27 -35.81 -7.41
CA ARG A 56 -12.69 -37.12 -7.94
C ARG A 56 -11.55 -37.83 -8.67
N LEU A 57 -10.77 -37.09 -9.48
CA LEU A 57 -9.62 -37.64 -10.19
C LEU A 57 -8.62 -38.25 -9.19
N ARG A 58 -8.31 -37.53 -8.12
CA ARG A 58 -7.46 -38.00 -7.02
C ARG A 58 -7.89 -39.37 -6.49
N VAL A 59 -9.18 -39.56 -6.22
CA VAL A 59 -9.73 -40.83 -5.73
C VAL A 59 -9.66 -41.93 -6.79
N VAL A 60 -10.04 -41.63 -8.03
CA VAL A 60 -10.09 -42.62 -9.12
C VAL A 60 -8.70 -43.08 -9.54
N MET A 61 -7.73 -42.16 -9.56
CA MET A 61 -6.34 -42.44 -9.95
C MET A 61 -5.46 -42.88 -8.79
N GLY A 62 -5.95 -42.75 -7.55
CA GLY A 62 -5.19 -43.07 -6.35
C GLY A 62 -4.05 -42.07 -6.06
N GLU A 63 -4.22 -40.80 -6.41
CA GLU A 63 -3.26 -39.75 -6.04
C GLU A 63 -3.33 -39.47 -4.52
N GLY A 64 -2.18 -39.14 -3.91
CA GLY A 64 -2.14 -38.72 -2.51
C GLY A 64 -2.73 -37.34 -2.32
N LEU A 65 -2.33 -36.40 -3.18
CA LEU A 65 -2.89 -35.05 -3.28
C LEU A 65 -3.45 -34.83 -4.68
N ARG A 66 -4.43 -33.94 -4.80
CA ARG A 66 -4.96 -33.55 -6.11
C ARG A 66 -3.89 -32.81 -6.91
N PHE A 67 -3.94 -32.95 -8.23
CA PHE A 67 -2.95 -32.43 -9.20
C PHE A 67 -1.61 -33.16 -9.24
N GLU A 68 -1.40 -34.21 -8.43
CA GLU A 68 -0.15 -34.96 -8.40
C GLU A 68 0.22 -35.53 -9.77
N LEU A 69 -0.73 -36.15 -10.47
CA LEU A 69 -0.56 -36.71 -11.81
C LEU A 69 -0.29 -35.61 -12.85
N LEU A 70 -0.98 -34.47 -12.75
CA LEU A 70 -0.76 -33.33 -13.64
C LEU A 70 0.66 -32.79 -13.47
N LEU A 71 1.12 -32.65 -12.23
CA LEU A 71 2.49 -32.20 -11.95
C LEU A 71 3.53 -33.24 -12.34
N ALA A 72 3.25 -34.54 -12.17
CA ALA A 72 4.12 -35.60 -12.67
C ALA A 72 4.25 -35.55 -14.19
N ALA A 73 3.15 -35.35 -14.91
CA ALA A 73 3.15 -35.18 -16.36
C ALA A 73 3.94 -33.94 -16.79
N PHE A 74 3.76 -32.80 -16.10
CA PHE A 74 4.53 -31.59 -16.35
C PHE A 74 6.03 -31.77 -16.09
N ARG A 75 6.42 -32.40 -14.97
CA ARG A 75 7.82 -32.71 -14.64
C ARG A 75 8.47 -33.59 -15.70
N TYR A 76 7.75 -34.62 -16.17
CA TYR A 76 8.23 -35.47 -17.25
C TYR A 76 8.41 -34.65 -18.54
N HIS A 77 7.44 -33.79 -18.88
CA HIS A 77 7.53 -32.92 -20.06
C HIS A 77 8.76 -32.01 -20.05
N GLU A 78 9.04 -31.39 -18.91
CA GLU A 78 10.20 -30.51 -18.72
C GLU A 78 11.55 -31.25 -18.75
N SER A 79 11.54 -32.59 -18.78
CA SER A 79 12.74 -33.43 -18.92
C SER A 79 12.98 -33.90 -20.35
N LEU A 80 12.06 -33.60 -21.28
CA LEU A 80 12.17 -34.00 -22.68
C LEU A 80 13.23 -33.18 -23.41
N ASP A 81 13.75 -33.78 -24.49
CA ASP A 81 14.56 -33.11 -25.48
C ASP A 81 13.75 -32.08 -26.28
N GLU A 82 14.45 -31.19 -26.98
CA GLU A 82 13.86 -30.09 -27.73
C GLU A 82 12.92 -30.53 -28.86
N GLU A 83 13.13 -31.71 -29.46
CA GLU A 83 12.27 -32.22 -30.55
C GLU A 83 10.92 -32.72 -30.01
N SER A 84 10.93 -33.33 -28.83
CA SER A 84 9.74 -33.85 -28.15
C SER A 84 9.04 -32.79 -27.28
N TYR A 85 9.71 -31.69 -26.98
CA TYR A 85 9.20 -30.63 -26.11
C TYR A 85 8.14 -29.79 -26.81
N ASN A 86 7.00 -29.62 -26.13
CA ASN A 86 5.89 -28.79 -26.59
C ASN A 86 5.70 -27.60 -25.66
N LEU A 87 6.03 -26.41 -26.15
CA LEU A 87 5.93 -25.18 -25.37
C LEU A 87 4.48 -24.84 -24.98
N ASP A 88 3.50 -25.13 -25.84
CA ASP A 88 2.11 -24.77 -25.58
C ASP A 88 1.52 -25.59 -24.42
N PHE A 89 1.83 -26.89 -24.35
CA PHE A 89 1.46 -27.71 -23.20
C PHE A 89 2.07 -27.18 -21.90
N ALA A 90 3.36 -26.85 -21.90
CA ALA A 90 4.04 -26.33 -20.71
C ALA A 90 3.42 -24.99 -20.24
N VAL A 91 3.19 -24.06 -21.18
CA VAL A 91 2.54 -22.77 -20.92
C VAL A 91 1.14 -22.97 -20.36
N THR A 92 0.31 -23.79 -21.01
CA THR A 92 -1.07 -24.05 -20.58
C THR A 92 -1.12 -24.77 -19.23
N CYS A 93 -0.18 -25.66 -18.91
CA CYS A 93 -0.08 -26.29 -17.60
C CYS A 93 0.15 -25.27 -16.48
N VAL A 94 1.17 -24.42 -16.63
CA VAL A 94 1.47 -23.40 -15.62
C VAL A 94 0.35 -22.37 -15.55
N GLN A 95 -0.24 -21.98 -16.69
CA GLN A 95 -1.38 -21.07 -16.73
C GLN A 95 -2.59 -21.63 -15.97
N PHE A 96 -2.96 -22.90 -16.20
CA PHE A 96 -4.05 -23.56 -15.48
C PHE A 96 -3.80 -23.56 -13.97
N LEU A 97 -2.60 -23.95 -13.54
CA LEU A 97 -2.21 -23.97 -12.13
C LEU A 97 -2.23 -22.57 -11.50
N ASN A 98 -1.82 -21.55 -12.25
CA ASN A 98 -1.89 -20.15 -11.81
C ASN A 98 -3.36 -19.72 -11.60
N ILE A 99 -4.23 -19.97 -12.57
CA ILE A 99 -5.64 -19.60 -12.45
C ILE A 99 -6.34 -20.37 -11.33
N ILE A 100 -6.19 -21.70 -11.23
CA ILE A 100 -6.90 -22.48 -10.21
C ILE A 100 -6.50 -22.09 -8.78
N VAL A 101 -5.24 -21.66 -8.56
CA VAL A 101 -4.73 -21.24 -7.25
C VAL A 101 -5.04 -19.79 -6.93
N HIS A 102 -4.86 -18.87 -7.89
CA HIS A 102 -4.86 -17.43 -7.60
C HIS A 102 -6.14 -16.69 -8.01
N SER A 103 -7.03 -17.29 -8.82
CA SER A 103 -8.33 -16.69 -9.17
C SER A 103 -9.41 -16.71 -8.08
N PRO A 104 -9.41 -17.59 -7.05
CA PRO A 104 -10.43 -17.56 -6.01
C PRO A 104 -10.48 -16.23 -5.24
N GLU A 105 -11.68 -15.72 -5.00
CA GLU A 105 -11.86 -14.50 -4.18
C GLU A 105 -11.49 -14.74 -2.71
N ASN A 106 -11.71 -15.94 -2.20
CA ASN A 106 -11.40 -16.29 -0.82
C ASN A 106 -9.88 -16.52 -0.65
N ILE A 107 -9.22 -15.58 0.03
CA ILE A 107 -7.77 -15.64 0.32
C ILE A 107 -7.39 -16.91 1.08
N ASN A 108 -8.21 -17.39 2.03
CA ASN A 108 -7.92 -18.62 2.77
C ASN A 108 -7.91 -19.84 1.84
N LEU A 109 -8.81 -19.87 0.85
CA LEU A 109 -8.79 -20.91 -0.17
C LEU A 109 -7.53 -20.80 -1.04
N ARG A 110 -7.12 -19.58 -1.44
CA ARG A 110 -5.86 -19.37 -2.18
C ARG A 110 -4.65 -19.90 -1.41
N VAL A 111 -4.54 -19.59 -0.11
CA VAL A 111 -3.47 -20.07 0.77
C VAL A 111 -3.48 -21.59 0.87
N TYR A 112 -4.64 -22.20 1.05
CA TYR A 112 -4.79 -23.66 1.11
C TYR A 112 -4.33 -24.34 -0.19
N LEU A 113 -4.79 -23.85 -1.34
CA LEU A 113 -4.42 -24.39 -2.65
C LEU A 113 -2.94 -24.18 -2.97
N GLN A 114 -2.41 -23.01 -2.63
CA GLN A 114 -0.98 -22.72 -2.74
C GLN A 114 -0.14 -23.69 -1.91
N TYR A 115 -0.54 -23.96 -0.67
CA TYR A 115 0.17 -24.90 0.21
C TYR A 115 0.11 -26.33 -0.32
N GLU A 116 -1.00 -26.74 -0.93
CA GLU A 116 -1.12 -28.06 -1.55
C GLU A 116 -0.14 -28.26 -2.71
N LEU A 117 -0.01 -27.26 -3.61
CA LEU A 117 1.01 -27.30 -4.67
C LEU A 117 2.44 -27.21 -4.13
N HIS A 118 2.63 -26.50 -3.02
CA HIS A 118 3.90 -26.45 -2.32
C HIS A 118 4.35 -27.84 -1.84
N LEU A 119 3.44 -28.62 -1.25
CA LEU A 119 3.72 -30.00 -0.84
C LEU A 119 4.08 -30.93 -2.01
N LEU A 120 3.56 -30.64 -3.21
CA LEU A 120 3.93 -31.34 -4.44
C LEU A 120 5.25 -30.84 -5.07
N GLY A 121 5.92 -29.88 -4.40
CA GLY A 121 7.19 -29.30 -4.82
C GLY A 121 7.10 -28.44 -6.08
N PHE A 122 5.92 -27.87 -6.36
CA PHE A 122 5.71 -27.06 -7.57
C PHE A 122 6.53 -25.77 -7.54
N ASP A 123 6.59 -25.08 -6.40
CA ASP A 123 7.36 -23.83 -6.26
C ASP A 123 8.84 -24.04 -6.61
N ASP A 124 9.43 -25.12 -6.12
CA ASP A 124 10.84 -25.41 -6.33
C ASP A 124 11.11 -25.83 -7.77
N LEU A 125 10.19 -26.58 -8.38
CA LEU A 125 10.22 -26.89 -9.81
C LEU A 125 10.22 -25.60 -10.64
N LEU A 126 9.30 -24.67 -10.37
CA LEU A 126 9.20 -23.41 -11.10
C LEU A 126 10.47 -22.57 -10.97
N LYS A 127 11.03 -22.45 -9.75
CA LYS A 127 12.31 -21.76 -9.53
C LYS A 127 13.46 -22.40 -10.31
N GLN A 128 13.50 -23.73 -10.39
CA GLN A 128 14.56 -24.46 -11.09
C GLN A 128 14.50 -24.26 -12.61
N ILE A 129 13.29 -24.23 -13.19
CA ILE A 129 13.13 -24.13 -14.65
C ILE A 129 13.11 -22.68 -15.16
N ARG A 130 12.76 -21.70 -14.31
CA ARG A 130 12.58 -20.28 -14.64
C ARG A 130 13.63 -19.70 -15.60
N ASP A 131 14.91 -19.95 -15.32
CA ASP A 131 16.01 -19.28 -16.02
C ASP A 131 16.38 -19.97 -17.35
N ARG A 132 15.95 -21.22 -17.55
CA ARG A 132 16.11 -21.95 -18.83
C ARG A 132 14.84 -21.93 -19.70
N SER A 133 13.69 -21.53 -19.14
CA SER A 133 12.42 -21.45 -19.86
C SER A 133 12.43 -20.32 -20.90
N GLY A 134 11.83 -20.58 -22.06
CA GLY A 134 11.58 -19.54 -23.08
C GLY A 134 10.63 -18.44 -22.58
N SER A 135 10.63 -17.28 -23.25
CA SER A 135 9.93 -16.05 -22.81
C SER A 135 8.46 -16.26 -22.44
N ARG A 136 7.71 -17.03 -23.25
CA ARG A 136 6.28 -17.30 -23.01
C ARG A 136 6.03 -18.06 -21.71
N LEU A 137 6.81 -19.11 -21.45
CA LEU A 137 6.67 -19.91 -20.23
C LEU A 137 7.18 -19.13 -19.02
N LYS A 138 8.30 -18.42 -19.17
CA LYS A 138 8.88 -17.59 -18.11
C LYS A 138 7.88 -16.57 -17.55
N VAL A 139 7.10 -15.90 -18.42
CA VAL A 139 6.05 -14.96 -17.97
C VAL A 139 4.99 -15.66 -17.11
N GLN A 140 4.59 -16.89 -17.43
CA GLN A 140 3.63 -17.65 -16.61
C GLN A 140 4.23 -18.04 -15.26
N ILE A 141 5.52 -18.40 -15.24
CA ILE A 141 6.26 -18.75 -14.03
C ILE A 141 6.37 -17.55 -13.09
N GLU A 142 6.80 -16.40 -13.62
CA GLU A 142 6.92 -15.15 -12.86
C GLU A 142 5.56 -14.73 -12.31
N ALA A 143 4.50 -14.77 -13.14
CA ALA A 143 3.15 -14.48 -12.69
C ALA A 143 2.66 -15.40 -11.57
N TYR A 144 3.01 -16.70 -11.58
CA TYR A 144 2.66 -17.59 -10.46
C TYR A 144 3.41 -17.20 -9.19
N LEU A 145 4.73 -17.01 -9.28
CA LEU A 145 5.59 -16.70 -8.13
C LEU A 145 5.23 -15.35 -7.50
N ASP A 146 4.91 -14.33 -8.31
CA ASP A 146 4.56 -12.99 -7.85
C ASP A 146 3.17 -12.92 -7.21
N ASN A 147 2.22 -13.78 -7.62
CA ASN A 147 0.85 -13.80 -7.10
C ASN A 147 0.68 -14.66 -5.83
N ARG A 148 1.78 -15.20 -5.31
CA ARG A 148 1.77 -15.98 -4.08
C ARG A 148 1.30 -15.14 -2.89
N VAL A 149 0.49 -15.77 -2.05
CA VAL A 149 0.09 -15.18 -0.78
C VAL A 149 1.21 -15.43 0.23
N ASP A 150 1.79 -14.34 0.73
CA ASP A 150 2.74 -14.35 1.85
C ASP A 150 2.01 -13.96 3.14
N CYS A 151 1.65 -14.98 3.94
CA CYS A 151 0.94 -14.76 5.19
C CYS A 151 1.77 -14.00 6.23
N SER A 152 3.10 -14.11 6.17
CA SER A 152 3.99 -13.41 7.10
C SER A 152 3.95 -11.91 6.80
N LEU A 153 4.11 -11.54 5.53
CA LEU A 153 4.01 -10.15 5.11
C LEU A 153 2.63 -9.55 5.40
N LEU A 154 1.55 -10.30 5.14
CA LEU A 154 0.19 -9.84 5.46
C LEU A 154 -0.03 -9.58 6.96
N LEU A 155 0.60 -10.38 7.82
CA LEU A 155 0.52 -10.20 9.27
C LEU A 155 1.31 -8.95 9.70
N GLU A 156 2.53 -8.80 9.20
CA GLU A 156 3.37 -7.62 9.46
C GLU A 156 2.66 -6.32 9.03
N ASP A 157 2.05 -6.31 7.84
CA ASP A 157 1.28 -5.17 7.33
C ASP A 157 0.04 -4.87 8.20
N ALA A 158 -0.63 -5.91 8.72
CA ALA A 158 -1.78 -5.76 9.60
C ALA A 158 -1.39 -5.14 10.96
N GLU A 159 -0.31 -5.63 11.55
CA GLU A 159 0.24 -5.11 12.81
C GLU A 159 0.73 -3.66 12.66
N ALA A 160 1.43 -3.35 11.57
CA ALA A 160 1.88 -2.00 11.26
C ALA A 160 0.70 -1.04 11.05
N LYS A 161 -0.35 -1.50 10.36
CA LYS A 161 -1.58 -0.72 10.18
C LYS A 161 -2.29 -0.45 11.50
N GLU A 162 -2.39 -1.44 12.38
CA GLU A 162 -2.99 -1.27 13.71
C GLU A 162 -2.21 -0.23 14.54
N ALA A 163 -0.87 -0.30 14.54
CA ALA A 163 -0.03 0.68 15.21
C ALA A 163 -0.22 2.10 14.65
N ALA A 164 -0.32 2.25 13.33
CA ALA A 164 -0.56 3.54 12.68
C ALA A 164 -1.93 4.13 13.04
N VAL A 165 -2.97 3.30 13.11
CA VAL A 165 -4.32 3.73 13.50
C VAL A 165 -4.33 4.25 14.96
N LEU A 166 -3.65 3.57 15.87
CA LEU A 166 -3.53 4.02 17.27
C LEU A 166 -2.82 5.38 17.38
N GLU A 167 -1.75 5.59 16.61
CA GLU A 167 -1.05 6.87 16.59
C GLU A 167 -1.90 7.98 15.98
N GLN A 168 -2.68 7.68 14.93
CA GLN A 168 -3.63 8.62 14.36
C GLN A 168 -4.66 9.07 15.40
N GLU A 169 -5.28 8.14 16.14
CA GLU A 169 -6.22 8.49 17.22
C GLU A 169 -5.57 9.33 18.32
N ARG A 170 -4.29 9.08 18.63
CA ARG A 170 -3.54 9.85 19.63
C ARG A 170 -3.35 11.29 19.17
N LEU A 171 -2.94 11.48 17.92
CA LEU A 171 -2.74 12.80 17.32
C LEU A 171 -4.05 13.56 17.16
N GLU A 172 -5.13 12.89 16.76
CA GLU A 172 -6.47 13.50 16.67
C GLU A 172 -6.92 14.05 18.03
N LYS A 173 -6.75 13.30 19.13
CA LYS A 173 -7.04 13.77 20.48
C LYS A 173 -6.17 14.96 20.89
N GLN A 174 -4.88 14.95 20.54
CA GLN A 174 -3.99 16.09 20.81
C GLN A 174 -4.45 17.34 20.07
N LEU A 175 -4.75 17.21 18.78
CA LEU A 175 -5.24 18.30 17.96
C LEU A 175 -6.56 18.87 18.49
N GLU A 176 -7.51 18.01 18.88
CA GLU A 176 -8.77 18.45 19.50
C GLU A 176 -8.52 19.26 20.78
N SER A 177 -7.59 18.81 21.62
CA SER A 177 -7.23 19.52 22.86
C SER A 177 -6.59 20.88 22.58
N GLU A 178 -5.68 20.95 21.61
CA GLU A 178 -5.01 22.19 21.20
C GLU A 178 -6.01 23.19 20.58
N MET A 179 -6.91 22.70 19.73
CA MET A 179 -7.99 23.49 19.16
C MET A 179 -8.92 24.04 20.23
N ALA A 180 -9.25 23.25 21.26
CA ALA A 180 -10.06 23.70 22.39
C ALA A 180 -9.35 24.80 23.20
N ILE A 181 -8.04 24.64 23.45
CA ILE A 181 -7.22 25.66 24.12
C ILE A 181 -7.17 26.94 23.28
N ALA A 182 -6.92 26.83 21.97
CA ALA A 182 -6.87 27.95 21.05
C ALA A 182 -8.19 28.73 21.03
N ARG A 183 -9.34 28.04 20.91
CA ARG A 183 -10.68 28.65 20.99
C ARG A 183 -10.88 29.41 22.30
N LYS A 184 -10.55 28.79 23.43
CA LYS A 184 -10.68 29.44 24.75
C LYS A 184 -9.78 30.68 24.88
N SER A 185 -8.58 30.63 24.32
CA SER A 185 -7.66 31.78 24.32
C SER A 185 -8.20 32.95 23.47
N GLU A 186 -8.84 32.64 22.33
CA GLU A 186 -9.47 33.63 21.47
C GLU A 186 -10.67 34.29 22.15
N GLU A 187 -11.52 33.50 22.82
CA GLU A 187 -12.64 34.02 23.62
C GLU A 187 -12.15 34.95 24.74
N ASN A 188 -11.12 34.53 25.50
CA ASN A 188 -10.54 35.35 26.56
C ASN A 188 -9.98 36.68 26.03
N PHE A 189 -9.34 36.67 24.85
CA PHE A 189 -8.83 37.89 24.22
C PHE A 189 -9.95 38.83 23.78
N LYS A 190 -11.07 38.30 23.24
CA LYS A 190 -12.26 39.10 22.90
C LYS A 190 -12.93 39.71 24.15
N VAL A 191 -12.98 38.97 25.25
CA VAL A 191 -13.53 39.47 26.52
C VAL A 191 -12.67 40.62 27.06
N LEU A 192 -11.34 40.50 27.05
CA LEU A 192 -10.44 41.59 27.44
C LEU A 192 -10.54 42.82 26.51
N GLY A 193 -10.89 42.63 25.24
CA GLY A 193 -11.17 43.71 24.30
C GLY A 193 -12.49 44.46 24.55
N ASN A 194 -13.41 43.87 25.34
CA ASN A 194 -14.71 44.47 25.68
C ASN A 194 -14.69 45.32 26.96
N ASP A 195 -13.54 45.44 27.65
CA ASP A 195 -13.35 46.35 28.78
C ASP A 195 -13.36 47.85 28.37
N GLY A 196 -13.64 48.13 27.09
CA GLY A 196 -13.90 49.48 26.57
C GLY A 196 -12.68 50.40 26.56
N LYS A 197 -11.48 49.89 26.83
CA LYS A 197 -10.23 50.64 26.70
C LYS A 197 -9.37 50.02 25.63
N SER A 198 -9.13 50.76 24.55
CA SER A 198 -8.21 50.29 23.52
C SER A 198 -6.79 50.14 24.11
N VAL A 199 -5.99 49.23 23.57
CA VAL A 199 -4.57 49.08 23.97
C VAL A 199 -3.85 50.43 23.88
N ASP A 200 -4.16 51.22 22.85
CA ASP A 200 -3.65 52.59 22.69
C ASP A 200 -4.10 53.53 23.81
N GLU A 201 -5.33 53.39 24.28
CA GLU A 201 -5.88 54.21 25.36
C GLU A 201 -5.22 53.88 26.71
N VAL A 202 -4.97 52.60 26.99
CA VAL A 202 -4.22 52.17 28.19
C VAL A 202 -2.77 52.65 28.12
N VAL A 203 -2.09 52.46 26.99
CA VAL A 203 -0.72 52.94 26.78
C VAL A 203 -0.63 54.47 26.90
N ASN A 204 -1.60 55.20 26.34
CA ASN A 204 -1.70 56.64 26.49
C ASN A 204 -1.96 57.06 27.94
N LEU A 205 -2.80 56.34 28.68
CA LEU A 205 -3.06 56.63 30.09
C LEU A 205 -1.80 56.47 30.94
N TYR A 206 -1.01 55.42 30.69
CA TYR A 206 0.29 55.23 31.35
C TYR A 206 1.29 56.35 30.97
N ARG A 207 1.34 56.76 29.69
CA ARG A 207 2.17 57.89 29.24
C ARG A 207 1.76 59.22 29.88
N LEU A 208 0.45 59.50 29.95
CA LEU A 208 -0.11 60.72 30.55
C LEU A 208 0.11 60.77 32.07
N ARG A 209 -0.03 59.63 32.75
CA ARG A 209 0.24 59.54 34.19
C ARG A 209 1.73 59.73 34.50
N TRP A 210 2.61 59.20 33.64
CA TRP A 210 4.04 59.44 33.70
C TRP A 210 4.38 60.92 33.46
N LEU A 211 3.82 61.54 32.42
CA LEU A 211 3.99 62.97 32.15
C LEU A 211 3.49 63.85 33.31
N GLY A 212 2.34 63.53 33.90
CA GLY A 212 1.81 64.24 35.06
C GLY A 212 2.64 64.03 36.33
N HIS A 213 3.38 62.94 36.45
CA HIS A 213 4.39 62.76 37.50
C HIS A 213 5.63 63.62 37.21
N VAL A 214 6.08 63.64 35.96
CA VAL A 214 7.24 64.42 35.50
C VAL A 214 7.03 65.93 35.65
N LEU A 215 5.86 66.46 35.29
CA LEU A 215 5.53 67.88 35.40
C LEU A 215 5.40 68.38 36.85
N ARG A 216 5.18 67.47 37.81
CA ARG A 216 5.13 67.79 39.25
C ARG A 216 6.50 67.71 39.94
N MET A 217 7.53 67.26 39.23
CA MET A 217 8.90 67.30 39.74
C MET A 217 9.48 68.70 39.58
N LEU A 218 10.03 69.27 40.66
CA LEU A 218 10.84 70.50 40.59
C LEU A 218 12.07 70.28 39.70
N GLU A 219 12.46 71.29 38.92
CA GLU A 219 13.45 71.18 37.82
C GLU A 219 14.79 70.52 38.21
N HIS A 220 15.22 70.65 39.46
CA HIS A 220 16.45 70.05 39.97
C HIS A 220 16.36 68.53 40.25
N ARG A 221 15.18 67.91 40.09
CA ARG A 221 14.95 66.47 40.29
C ARG A 221 14.58 65.71 39.02
N LEU A 222 14.55 66.37 37.86
CA LEU A 222 14.28 65.72 36.58
C LEU A 222 15.50 64.88 36.11
N PRO A 223 15.31 63.66 35.62
CA PRO A 223 16.37 62.91 34.95
C PRO A 223 16.87 63.69 33.73
N ARG A 224 18.19 63.88 33.61
CA ARG A 224 18.87 64.76 32.61
C ARG A 224 18.47 64.54 31.14
N ARG A 225 17.80 63.44 30.80
CA ARG A 225 17.33 63.12 29.43
C ARG A 225 16.05 63.84 29.00
N ALA A 226 15.29 64.46 29.90
CA ALA A 226 14.01 65.11 29.58
C ALA A 226 14.12 66.60 29.20
N MET A 227 15.30 67.23 29.30
CA MET A 227 15.48 68.68 29.13
C MET A 227 15.74 69.15 27.68
N LEU A 228 15.77 68.27 26.68
CA LEU A 228 16.19 68.61 25.32
C LEU A 228 15.07 68.45 24.29
N THR A 229 14.07 69.34 24.30
CA THR A 229 13.33 69.75 23.09
C THR A 229 12.56 71.04 23.38
N GLY A 230 13.12 72.19 23.00
CA GLY A 230 12.44 73.48 23.08
C GLY A 230 13.19 74.56 22.31
N VAL A 231 12.68 74.85 21.11
CA VAL A 231 12.79 76.11 20.35
C VAL A 231 14.02 76.28 19.41
N ARG A 232 13.71 76.49 18.12
CA ARG A 232 14.61 76.91 17.01
C ARG A 232 15.09 78.37 17.26
N ASP A 233 16.27 78.83 16.83
CA ASP A 233 16.53 79.24 15.44
C ASP A 233 18.03 79.49 15.13
N GLU A 234 18.34 79.20 13.86
CA GLU A 234 19.37 79.77 12.96
C GLU A 234 20.87 79.32 12.94
N LEU A 235 21.25 78.89 11.71
CA LEU A 235 22.56 78.88 11.02
C LEU A 235 23.54 77.67 11.16
N ASN A 236 23.43 76.73 10.19
CA ASN A 236 24.46 75.92 9.45
C ASN A 236 25.78 75.42 10.11
N PRO A 237 26.47 74.36 9.57
CA PRO A 237 26.01 73.14 8.91
C PRO A 237 26.66 71.83 9.49
N LEU A 238 26.00 70.69 9.18
CA LEU A 238 26.37 69.24 9.23
C LEU A 238 27.86 68.82 9.47
N PRO A 239 28.11 67.63 10.07
CA PRO A 239 28.08 66.39 9.27
C PRO A 239 27.29 65.22 9.84
N LYS A 240 26.83 64.43 8.88
CA LYS A 240 26.09 63.17 8.98
C LYS A 240 26.84 62.15 9.83
N GLN A 241 26.13 61.45 10.71
CA GLN A 241 26.43 60.05 11.01
C GLN A 241 25.13 59.25 11.09
N THR A 242 24.95 58.47 10.03
CA THR A 242 24.06 57.33 9.87
C THR A 242 24.24 56.38 11.05
N ILE A 243 23.17 56.08 11.79
CA ILE A 243 23.13 54.92 12.68
C ILE A 243 22.09 53.95 12.13
N PHE A 244 22.60 52.74 11.93
CA PHE A 244 22.07 51.56 11.27
C PHE A 244 20.87 50.97 12.00
N ILE A 245 19.79 50.65 11.27
CA ILE A 245 18.65 49.85 11.75
C ILE A 245 18.76 48.47 11.10
N PRO A 246 18.89 47.35 11.84
CA PRO A 246 18.77 46.02 11.26
C PRO A 246 17.30 45.73 10.92
N SER A 247 17.02 45.52 9.65
CA SER A 247 15.74 45.04 9.13
C SER A 247 15.59 43.53 9.41
N LEU A 248 14.54 43.15 10.15
CA LEU A 248 14.00 41.80 10.16
C LEU A 248 13.10 41.65 8.93
N THR A 249 13.62 41.04 7.86
CA THR A 249 12.81 40.52 6.75
C THR A 249 12.83 39.01 6.80
N THR A 250 11.64 38.46 7.00
CA THR A 250 11.23 37.06 6.87
C THR A 250 11.50 36.53 5.47
N ASP A 251 12.32 35.48 5.36
CA ASP A 251 12.39 34.60 4.19
C ASP A 251 11.31 33.50 4.32
N ILE A 252 10.28 33.58 3.49
CA ILE A 252 9.38 32.46 3.17
C ILE A 252 9.90 31.85 1.87
N LYS A 253 10.56 30.70 1.95
CA LYS A 253 10.80 29.83 0.79
C LYS A 253 9.62 28.87 0.66
N MET A 254 8.82 29.04 -0.40
CA MET A 254 8.03 27.96 -0.97
C MET A 254 8.97 27.10 -1.83
N ASN A 255 9.05 25.80 -1.52
CA ASN A 255 9.60 24.79 -2.41
C ASN A 255 8.47 24.24 -3.28
N SER A 256 8.64 24.35 -4.60
CA SER A 256 8.18 23.36 -5.58
C SER A 256 9.34 22.43 -5.91
#